data_AF-A0A6I9RS09-F1
#
_entry.id   AF-A0A6I9RS09-F1
#
_cell.length_a   1.000
_cell.length_b   1.000
_cell.length_c   1.000
_cell.angle_alpha   90.00
_cell.angle_beta   90.00
_cell.angle_gamma   90.00
#
_symmetry.space_group_name_H-M   'P 1'
#
loop_
_entity.id
_entity.type
_entity.pdbx_description
1 polymer ?
#
loop_
_entity_poly.entity_id
_entity_poly.type
_entity_poly.pdbx_seq_one_letter_code
_entity_poly.pdbx_strand_id
1 'polypeptide(L)'
;MVGVCDSRSLLVVDDVATKGMKDSFLMEICRAKSSGSSLASLLSLGLAVVDCSASSETVSILKQAVGLGCCIVLANKKPLTCGIEAYEKLISNFRCIRFESTVGAGLPVIASVNRVLASGDPIYHIVGSLSGTLGYVMSEVEAGKLFSKVVQEAKSLGFTEPDPRDDLSGMDVARKALILARLLGRRINLNDIKVDSLYPDELGPNSMSTEDFLSSGLSSVDRDFQEKVRAASLKGKVLRYVCMIEGSRCEVGLQELPKDSPLGRLRGSDNVVEIYSRCYKDSPLVIQGAGAGNDTTAAGVLADIIDLQDLFQ
;
A
#
# COMPACT_ATOMS: atom_id res chain seq x y z
N MET A 1 -17.91 14.34 1.83
CA MET A 1 -18.42 14.46 3.21
C MET A 1 -17.29 13.93 4.09
N VAL A 2 -16.70 14.72 4.99
CA VAL A 2 -15.47 14.51 5.81
C VAL A 2 -15.68 14.02 7.23
N GLY A 3 -15.13 12.86 7.61
CA GLY A 3 -15.14 12.47 9.00
C GLY A 3 -14.17 11.50 9.57
N VAL A 4 -14.08 11.64 10.89
CA VAL A 4 -13.14 11.08 11.83
C VAL A 4 -13.58 9.68 12.21
N CYS A 5 -12.79 8.65 12.00
CA CYS A 5 -12.94 7.37 12.69
C CYS A 5 -11.64 6.95 13.38
N ASP A 6 -11.77 6.28 14.52
CA ASP A 6 -10.73 5.48 15.15
C ASP A 6 -11.28 4.08 15.51
N SER A 7 -10.50 3.29 16.25
CA SER A 7 -10.92 1.95 16.71
C SER A 7 -12.06 1.95 17.74
N ARG A 8 -12.58 3.13 18.13
CA ARG A 8 -13.61 3.34 19.16
C ARG A 8 -14.74 4.32 18.77
N SER A 9 -14.67 5.07 17.65
CA SER A 9 -15.64 6.12 17.28
C SER A 9 -15.57 6.60 15.81
N LEU A 10 -16.63 7.23 15.23
CA LEU A 10 -16.75 7.72 13.83
C LEU A 10 -17.61 9.03 13.69
N LEU A 11 -17.27 10.01 12.81
CA LEU A 11 -18.00 11.28 12.59
C LEU A 11 -17.66 12.07 11.28
N VAL A 12 -18.55 12.19 10.25
CA VAL A 12 -18.29 12.72 8.86
C VAL A 12 -19.21 13.88 8.30
N VAL A 13 -18.71 14.89 7.52
CA VAL A 13 -19.25 16.24 7.11
C VAL A 13 -18.59 16.94 5.86
N ASP A 14 -19.29 17.50 4.86
CA ASP A 14 -18.68 18.37 3.80
C ASP A 14 -18.79 19.91 4.00
N ASP A 15 -17.78 20.59 3.43
CA ASP A 15 -17.61 22.03 3.09
C ASP A 15 -16.84 22.94 4.08
N VAL A 16 -15.51 22.95 3.94
CA VAL A 16 -14.51 23.58 4.84
C VAL A 16 -14.18 25.03 4.49
N ALA A 17 -14.55 25.53 3.31
CA ALA A 17 -13.99 26.80 2.83
C ALA A 17 -14.71 28.07 3.33
N THR A 18 -16.00 28.03 3.72
CA THR A 18 -16.75 29.29 3.94
C THR A 18 -17.80 29.37 5.04
N LYS A 19 -18.34 28.28 5.61
CA LYS A 19 -19.50 28.38 6.54
C LYS A 19 -19.44 27.64 7.87
N GLY A 20 -18.58 26.62 8.01
CA GLY A 20 -18.63 25.74 9.18
C GLY A 20 -19.98 25.01 9.35
N MET A 21 -20.04 23.99 10.21
CA MET A 21 -21.30 23.37 10.62
C MET A 21 -21.75 23.89 11.98
N LYS A 22 -23.07 23.98 12.17
CA LYS A 22 -23.63 24.28 13.49
C LYS A 22 -23.38 23.08 14.41
N ASP A 23 -22.86 23.33 15.60
CA ASP A 23 -22.63 22.31 16.64
C ASP A 23 -23.85 21.41 16.89
N SER A 24 -25.06 21.92 16.66
CA SER A 24 -26.31 21.17 16.75
C SER A 24 -26.35 19.94 15.84
N PHE A 25 -25.82 20.02 14.62
CA PHE A 25 -25.83 18.93 13.66
C PHE A 25 -24.77 17.87 13.99
N LEU A 26 -23.56 18.29 14.41
CA LEU A 26 -22.52 17.38 14.88
C LEU A 26 -22.99 16.59 16.11
N MET A 27 -23.66 17.27 17.04
CA MET A 27 -24.24 16.65 18.22
C MET A 27 -25.37 15.66 17.88
N GLU A 28 -26.10 15.87 16.79
CA GLU A 28 -27.14 14.95 16.32
C GLU A 28 -26.54 13.66 15.75
N ILE A 29 -25.48 13.76 14.94
CA ILE A 29 -24.72 12.59 14.45
C ILE A 29 -24.09 11.81 15.61
N CYS A 30 -23.45 12.52 16.55
CA CYS A 30 -22.92 11.91 17.78
C CYS A 30 -24.01 11.17 18.55
N ARG A 31 -25.15 11.83 18.82
CA ARG A 31 -26.27 11.21 19.55
C ARG A 31 -26.80 9.98 18.84
N ALA A 32 -27.00 10.04 17.53
CA ALA A 32 -27.50 8.91 16.75
C ALA A 32 -26.53 7.71 16.78
N LYS A 33 -25.22 7.94 16.72
CA LYS A 33 -24.24 6.85 16.84
C LYS A 33 -24.10 6.33 18.27
N SER A 34 -24.07 7.22 19.27
CA SER A 34 -24.03 6.84 20.68
C SER A 34 -25.30 6.13 21.15
N SER A 35 -26.44 6.33 20.49
CA SER A 35 -27.70 5.62 20.77
C SER A 35 -27.81 4.26 20.07
N GLY A 36 -26.79 3.82 19.32
CA GLY A 36 -26.79 2.53 18.63
C GLY A 36 -27.62 2.50 17.34
N SER A 37 -27.93 3.66 16.74
CA SER A 37 -28.68 3.72 15.48
C SER A 37 -27.89 3.08 14.34
N SER A 38 -28.58 2.31 13.50
CA SER A 38 -27.97 1.57 12.39
C SER A 38 -27.44 2.51 11.31
N LEU A 39 -26.45 2.06 10.52
CA LEU A 39 -25.91 2.82 9.39
C LEU A 39 -27.02 3.26 8.40
N ALA A 40 -28.07 2.45 8.28
CA ALA A 40 -29.21 2.72 7.40
C ALA A 40 -29.97 4.01 7.76
N SER A 41 -29.99 4.39 9.04
CA SER A 41 -30.65 5.63 9.49
C SER A 41 -29.95 6.92 9.05
N LEU A 42 -28.71 6.83 8.56
CA LEU A 42 -27.87 7.97 8.16
C LEU A 42 -27.74 8.11 6.64
N LEU A 43 -28.41 7.27 5.84
CA LEU A 43 -28.26 7.21 4.38
C LEU A 43 -28.81 8.44 3.65
N SER A 44 -29.78 9.16 4.23
CA SER A 44 -30.33 10.40 3.65
C SER A 44 -29.32 11.54 3.58
N LEU A 45 -28.14 11.39 4.20
CA LEU A 45 -27.10 12.40 4.22
C LEU A 45 -26.11 12.25 3.05
N GLY A 46 -26.01 11.10 2.37
CA GLY A 46 -24.97 10.86 1.36
C GLY A 46 -23.63 10.52 2.01
N LEU A 47 -23.40 9.23 2.30
CA LEU A 47 -22.33 8.82 3.22
C LEU A 47 -21.07 8.34 2.48
N ALA A 48 -19.91 8.80 2.97
CA ALA A 48 -18.62 8.17 2.71
C ALA A 48 -18.15 7.40 3.97
N VAL A 49 -17.71 6.15 3.79
CA VAL A 49 -17.09 5.33 4.84
C VAL A 49 -15.59 5.32 4.61
N VAL A 50 -14.84 5.81 5.60
CA VAL A 50 -13.37 5.88 5.55
C VAL A 50 -12.79 4.79 6.44
N ASP A 51 -12.09 3.81 5.86
CA ASP A 51 -11.41 2.73 6.59
C ASP A 51 -9.90 2.96 6.61
N CYS A 52 -9.44 3.54 7.72
CA CYS A 52 -8.03 3.73 8.06
C CYS A 52 -7.49 2.63 9.00
N SER A 53 -8.20 1.52 9.17
CA SER A 53 -7.72 0.40 9.97
C SER A 53 -6.72 -0.48 9.20
N ALA A 54 -6.20 -1.52 9.86
CA ALA A 54 -5.39 -2.57 9.23
C ALA A 54 -6.05 -3.96 9.35
N SER A 55 -7.38 -3.98 9.48
CA SER A 55 -8.17 -5.11 9.99
C SER A 55 -9.02 -5.76 8.88
N SER A 56 -9.20 -7.09 8.93
CA SER A 56 -10.10 -7.80 8.01
C SER A 56 -11.55 -7.80 8.46
N GLU A 57 -11.80 -7.46 9.71
CA GLU A 57 -13.11 -7.40 10.34
C GLU A 57 -14.00 -6.32 9.70
N THR A 58 -13.40 -5.30 9.08
CA THR A 58 -14.12 -4.23 8.37
C THR A 58 -14.76 -4.68 7.06
N VAL A 59 -14.35 -5.81 6.48
CA VAL A 59 -14.83 -6.27 5.17
C VAL A 59 -16.35 -6.45 5.13
N SER A 60 -16.94 -6.96 6.22
CA SER A 60 -18.39 -7.19 6.28
C SER A 60 -19.17 -5.88 6.25
N ILE A 61 -18.76 -4.89 7.07
CA ILE A 61 -19.42 -3.59 7.13
C ILE A 61 -19.22 -2.78 5.85
N LEU A 62 -18.05 -2.86 5.22
CA LEU A 62 -17.78 -2.21 3.93
C LEU A 62 -18.69 -2.75 2.82
N LYS A 63 -18.92 -4.07 2.77
CA LYS A 63 -19.87 -4.68 1.82
C LYS A 63 -21.29 -4.17 2.02
N GLN A 64 -21.73 -4.04 3.28
CA GLN A 64 -23.04 -3.48 3.59
C GLN A 64 -23.13 -2.02 3.14
N ALA A 65 -22.10 -1.21 3.42
CA ALA A 65 -22.04 0.18 3.00
C ALA A 65 -22.14 0.33 1.47
N VAL A 66 -21.40 -0.48 0.70
CA VAL A 66 -21.51 -0.51 -0.77
C VAL A 66 -22.91 -0.88 -1.23
N GLY A 67 -23.54 -1.90 -0.61
CA GLY A 67 -24.91 -2.30 -0.91
C GLY A 67 -25.97 -1.23 -0.61
N LEU A 68 -25.66 -0.28 0.27
CA LEU A 68 -26.50 0.87 0.59
C LEU A 68 -26.19 2.11 -0.27
N GLY A 69 -25.26 2.02 -1.23
CA GLY A 69 -24.87 3.12 -2.11
C GLY A 69 -23.87 4.10 -1.51
N CYS A 70 -23.25 3.78 -0.37
CA CYS A 70 -22.23 4.63 0.24
C CYS A 70 -20.94 4.65 -0.61
N CYS A 71 -20.24 5.78 -0.58
CA CYS A 71 -18.86 5.84 -1.07
C CYS A 71 -17.90 5.26 -0.04
N ILE A 72 -16.76 4.74 -0.50
CA ILE A 72 -15.75 4.10 0.34
C ILE A 72 -14.38 4.71 0.07
N VAL A 73 -13.65 5.07 1.12
CA VAL A 73 -12.24 5.48 1.07
C VAL A 73 -11.43 4.51 1.92
N LEU A 74 -10.36 3.94 1.37
CA LEU A 74 -9.55 2.94 2.06
C LEU A 74 -8.09 3.39 2.18
N ALA A 75 -7.55 3.39 3.39
CA ALA A 75 -6.11 3.17 3.60
C ALA A 75 -5.82 1.71 4.01
N ASN A 76 -6.87 0.96 4.39
CA ASN A 76 -6.79 -0.46 4.68
C ASN A 76 -6.65 -1.31 3.40
N LYS A 77 -5.54 -2.07 3.29
CA LYS A 77 -5.30 -2.99 2.17
C LYS A 77 -6.14 -4.27 2.26
N LYS A 78 -6.52 -4.72 3.46
CA LYS A 78 -7.12 -6.05 3.68
C LYS A 78 -8.40 -6.28 2.86
N PRO A 79 -9.34 -5.31 2.74
CA PRO A 79 -10.52 -5.47 1.90
C PRO A 79 -10.19 -5.61 0.40
N LEU A 80 -9.13 -4.97 -0.08
CA LEU A 80 -8.72 -5.03 -1.48
C LEU A 80 -7.91 -6.28 -1.83
N THR A 81 -7.34 -6.94 -0.81
CA THR A 81 -6.52 -8.16 -0.97
C THR A 81 -7.22 -9.42 -0.46
N CYS A 82 -8.51 -9.35 -0.15
CA CYS A 82 -9.31 -10.52 0.25
C CYS A 82 -9.60 -11.45 -0.95
N GLY A 83 -10.29 -12.56 -0.71
CA GLY A 83 -10.68 -13.51 -1.77
C GLY A 83 -11.47 -12.83 -2.89
N ILE A 84 -11.28 -13.30 -4.12
CA ILE A 84 -11.79 -12.65 -5.35
C ILE A 84 -13.28 -12.29 -5.30
N GLU A 85 -14.13 -13.18 -4.78
CA GLU A 85 -15.58 -12.93 -4.67
C GLU A 85 -15.94 -11.78 -3.73
N ALA A 86 -15.20 -11.67 -2.63
CA ALA A 86 -15.40 -10.61 -1.65
C ALA A 86 -14.90 -9.26 -2.19
N TYR A 87 -13.78 -9.29 -2.93
CA TYR A 87 -13.25 -8.14 -3.64
C TYR A 87 -14.22 -7.64 -4.71
N GLU A 88 -14.73 -8.52 -5.57
CA GLU A 88 -15.67 -8.14 -6.65
C GLU A 88 -16.96 -7.52 -6.11
N LYS A 89 -17.47 -8.02 -4.99
CA LYS A 89 -18.60 -7.40 -4.29
C LYS A 89 -18.25 -6.00 -3.77
N LEU A 90 -17.07 -5.84 -3.16
CA LEU A 90 -16.60 -4.55 -2.66
C LEU A 90 -16.50 -3.55 -3.81
N ILE A 91 -15.88 -3.92 -4.94
CA ILE A 91 -15.65 -3.03 -6.07
C ILE A 91 -16.82 -2.94 -7.08
N SER A 92 -17.98 -3.52 -6.75
CA SER A 92 -19.16 -3.55 -7.64
C SER A 92 -19.63 -2.15 -8.06
N ASN A 93 -19.38 -1.14 -7.23
CA ASN A 93 -19.59 0.28 -7.57
C ASN A 93 -18.24 1.04 -7.56
N PHE A 94 -17.33 0.64 -8.44
CA PHE A 94 -15.95 1.15 -8.49
C PHE A 94 -15.85 2.69 -8.53
N ARG A 95 -16.82 3.38 -9.16
CA ARG A 95 -16.86 4.85 -9.24
C ARG A 95 -16.92 5.50 -7.84
N CYS A 96 -17.55 4.84 -6.88
CA CYS A 96 -17.74 5.33 -5.51
C CYS A 96 -16.63 4.88 -4.53
N ILE A 97 -15.53 4.32 -5.03
CA ILE A 97 -14.47 3.77 -4.19
C ILE A 97 -13.15 4.45 -4.51
N ARG A 98 -12.42 4.82 -3.47
CA ARG A 98 -11.06 5.35 -3.54
C ARG A 98 -10.16 4.63 -2.54
N PHE A 99 -8.90 4.48 -2.89
CA PHE A 99 -7.93 3.70 -2.10
C PHE A 99 -6.49 4.09 -2.41
N GLU A 100 -6.23 5.37 -2.68
CA GLU A 100 -4.90 5.87 -3.02
C GLU A 100 -3.89 5.51 -1.94
N SER A 101 -4.27 5.73 -0.68
CA SER A 101 -3.45 5.46 0.51
C SER A 101 -3.10 3.98 0.76
N THR A 102 -3.59 3.06 -0.07
CA THR A 102 -3.22 1.64 0.02
C THR A 102 -1.91 1.31 -0.70
N VAL A 103 -1.50 2.11 -1.69
CA VAL A 103 -0.27 1.90 -2.47
C VAL A 103 0.49 3.22 -2.61
N GLY A 104 1.59 3.36 -1.87
CA GLY A 104 2.43 4.56 -1.97
C GLY A 104 2.06 5.68 -1.00
N ALA A 105 1.26 5.40 0.05
CA ALA A 105 0.78 6.42 0.99
C ALA A 105 0.07 7.55 0.25
N GLY A 106 0.54 8.81 0.36
CA GLY A 106 -0.08 9.94 -0.35
C GLY A 106 0.33 10.11 -1.81
N LEU A 107 1.19 9.23 -2.36
CA LEU A 107 1.58 9.31 -3.76
C LEU A 107 0.39 8.98 -4.68
N PRO A 108 0.19 9.71 -5.80
CA PRO A 108 -0.96 9.53 -6.69
C PRO A 108 -0.78 8.32 -7.62
N VAL A 109 -0.52 7.13 -7.07
CA VAL A 109 -0.21 5.91 -7.83
C VAL A 109 -1.47 5.36 -8.50
N ILE A 110 -2.51 5.09 -7.70
CA ILE A 110 -3.80 4.55 -8.14
C ILE A 110 -4.49 5.54 -9.08
N ALA A 111 -4.52 6.84 -8.75
CA ALA A 111 -5.07 7.88 -9.62
C ALA A 111 -4.35 7.94 -10.98
N SER A 112 -3.01 7.85 -10.98
CA SER A 112 -2.23 7.86 -12.23
C SER A 112 -2.51 6.62 -13.08
N VAL A 113 -2.55 5.43 -12.46
CA VAL A 113 -2.91 4.18 -13.18
C VAL A 113 -4.32 4.29 -13.76
N ASN A 114 -5.30 4.72 -12.97
CA ASN A 114 -6.68 4.92 -13.43
C ASN A 114 -6.76 5.92 -14.58
N ARG A 115 -6.02 7.04 -14.51
CA ARG A 115 -6.00 8.06 -15.58
C ARG A 115 -5.46 7.49 -16.89
N VAL A 116 -4.38 6.72 -16.84
CA VAL A 116 -3.80 6.05 -18.02
C VAL A 116 -4.81 5.05 -18.60
N LEU A 117 -5.38 4.17 -17.76
CA LEU A 117 -6.39 3.20 -18.20
C LEU A 117 -7.65 3.85 -18.79
N ALA A 118 -8.16 4.91 -18.16
CA ALA A 118 -9.35 5.62 -18.61
C ALA A 118 -9.16 6.31 -19.97
N SER A 119 -7.92 6.68 -20.31
CA SER A 119 -7.59 7.21 -21.64
C SER A 119 -7.56 6.15 -22.75
N GLY A 120 -7.71 4.87 -22.40
CA GLY A 120 -7.60 3.74 -23.33
C GLY A 120 -6.14 3.36 -23.64
N ASP A 121 -5.18 3.82 -22.84
CA ASP A 121 -3.76 3.48 -22.99
C ASP A 121 -3.43 2.22 -22.17
N PRO A 122 -3.14 1.06 -22.81
CA PRO A 122 -2.91 -0.18 -22.07
C PRO A 122 -1.57 -0.13 -21.33
N ILE A 123 -1.62 -0.38 -20.03
CA ILE A 123 -0.45 -0.60 -19.18
C ILE A 123 -0.06 -2.07 -19.30
N TYR A 124 1.18 -2.35 -19.72
CA TYR A 124 1.67 -3.72 -19.87
C TYR A 124 2.71 -4.09 -18.82
N HIS A 125 3.33 -3.11 -18.15
CA HIS A 125 4.35 -3.36 -17.14
C HIS A 125 4.33 -2.31 -16.03
N ILE A 126 4.37 -2.77 -14.78
CA ILE A 126 4.59 -1.92 -13.59
C ILE A 126 5.72 -2.53 -12.77
N VAL A 127 6.68 -1.69 -12.37
CA VAL A 127 7.73 -2.05 -11.41
C VAL A 127 7.69 -1.05 -10.26
N GLY A 128 7.69 -1.52 -9.02
CA GLY A 128 7.59 -0.62 -7.87
C GLY A 128 8.42 -1.06 -6.68
N SER A 129 9.22 -0.15 -6.13
CA SER A 129 9.76 -0.29 -4.77
C SER A 129 8.77 0.40 -3.83
N LEU A 130 8.04 -0.40 -3.07
CA LEU A 130 6.82 0.03 -2.36
C LEU A 130 6.90 -0.17 -0.84
N SER A 131 8.09 -0.42 -0.30
CA SER A 131 8.32 -0.53 1.14
C SER A 131 9.52 0.34 1.53
N GLY A 132 9.27 1.34 2.39
CA GLY A 132 10.33 2.21 2.90
C GLY A 132 11.37 1.43 3.70
N THR A 133 10.95 0.45 4.51
CA THR A 133 11.83 -0.41 5.29
C THR A 133 12.74 -1.24 4.40
N LEU A 134 12.18 -1.91 3.38
CA LEU A 134 12.98 -2.73 2.45
C LEU A 134 13.86 -1.86 1.54
N GLY A 135 13.38 -0.67 1.14
CA GLY A 135 14.15 0.32 0.41
C GLY A 135 15.37 0.79 1.20
N TYR A 136 15.18 1.10 2.49
CA TYR A 136 16.26 1.47 3.40
C TYR A 136 17.26 0.32 3.55
N VAL A 137 16.78 -0.88 3.87
CA VAL A 137 17.64 -2.06 4.06
C VAL A 137 18.50 -2.32 2.84
N MET A 138 17.91 -2.32 1.64
CA MET A 138 18.66 -2.60 0.41
C MET A 138 19.61 -1.46 0.02
N SER A 139 19.28 -0.21 0.34
CA SER A 139 20.17 0.94 0.10
C SER A 139 21.41 0.88 0.98
N GLU A 140 21.26 0.55 2.25
CA GLU A 140 22.38 0.45 3.21
C GLU A 140 23.26 -0.78 2.95
N VAL A 141 22.67 -1.89 2.51
CA VAL A 141 23.40 -3.09 2.09
C VAL A 141 24.17 -2.84 0.79
N GLU A 142 23.61 -2.08 -0.16
CA GLU A 142 24.36 -1.58 -1.34
C GLU A 142 25.56 -0.72 -0.92
N ALA A 143 25.42 0.09 0.13
CA ALA A 143 26.51 0.91 0.67
C ALA A 143 27.61 0.09 1.40
N GLY A 144 27.46 -1.24 1.47
CA GLY A 144 28.46 -2.16 1.98
C GLY A 144 28.27 -2.57 3.44
N LYS A 145 27.18 -2.14 4.10
CA LYS A 145 26.84 -2.62 5.44
C LYS A 145 26.36 -4.09 5.38
N LEU A 146 26.57 -4.81 6.49
CA LEU A 146 26.05 -6.17 6.65
C LEU A 146 24.53 -6.15 6.78
N PHE A 147 23.83 -7.05 6.09
CA PHE A 147 22.37 -7.16 6.12
C PHE A 147 21.85 -7.30 7.56
N SER A 148 22.50 -8.14 8.37
CA SER A 148 22.17 -8.33 9.78
C SER A 148 22.22 -7.03 10.59
N LYS A 149 23.27 -6.22 10.39
CA LYS A 149 23.45 -4.94 11.08
C LYS A 149 22.45 -3.90 10.63
N VAL A 150 22.16 -3.86 9.35
CA VAL A 150 21.17 -2.93 8.79
C VAL A 150 19.77 -3.24 9.31
N VAL A 151 19.36 -4.50 9.40
CA VAL A 151 18.06 -4.87 9.98
C VAL A 151 17.97 -4.51 11.47
N GLN A 152 19.03 -4.76 12.24
CA GLN A 152 19.09 -4.34 13.65
C GLN A 152 19.00 -2.82 13.81
N GLU A 153 19.70 -2.06 12.95
CA GLU A 153 19.66 -0.60 12.91
C GLU A 153 18.28 -0.08 12.49
N ALA A 154 17.65 -0.67 11.48
CA ALA A 154 16.29 -0.33 11.06
C ALA A 154 15.29 -0.54 12.22
N LYS A 155 15.45 -1.62 12.99
CA LYS A 155 14.62 -1.87 14.18
C LYS A 155 14.85 -0.83 15.27
N SER A 156 16.11 -0.46 15.56
CA SER A 156 16.39 0.54 16.61
C SER A 156 15.92 1.94 16.24
N LEU A 157 15.89 2.27 14.94
CA LEU A 157 15.32 3.51 14.41
C LEU A 157 13.79 3.50 14.31
N GLY A 158 13.14 2.37 14.59
CA GLY A 158 11.69 2.23 14.47
C GLY A 158 11.18 2.17 13.04
N PHE A 159 12.02 1.77 12.07
CA PHE A 159 11.62 1.59 10.67
C PHE A 159 10.98 0.23 10.41
N THR A 160 11.11 -0.74 11.32
CA THR A 160 10.49 -2.06 11.20
C THR A 160 9.29 -2.20 12.12
N GLU A 161 8.45 -3.17 11.83
CA GLU A 161 7.50 -3.72 12.79
C GLU A 161 8.23 -4.34 14.01
N PRO A 162 7.52 -4.62 15.13
CA PRO A 162 8.12 -5.23 16.31
C PRO A 162 8.89 -6.52 16.01
N ASP A 163 8.37 -7.33 15.08
CA ASP A 163 9.08 -8.41 14.42
C ASP A 163 9.47 -8.00 12.99
N PRO A 164 10.77 -7.77 12.69
CA PRO A 164 11.21 -7.35 11.36
C PRO A 164 10.88 -8.34 10.25
N ARG A 165 10.56 -9.61 10.58
CA ARG A 165 10.15 -10.60 9.58
C ARG A 165 8.84 -10.21 8.89
N ASP A 166 7.99 -9.43 9.54
CA ASP A 166 6.75 -8.94 8.93
C ASP A 166 7.06 -8.04 7.71
N ASP A 167 8.10 -7.21 7.79
CA ASP A 167 8.60 -6.42 6.66
C ASP A 167 9.38 -7.28 5.66
N LEU A 168 10.38 -8.02 6.16
CA LEU A 168 11.34 -8.79 5.35
C LEU A 168 10.71 -9.95 4.57
N SER A 169 9.51 -10.38 4.94
CA SER A 169 8.71 -11.37 4.20
C SER A 169 8.25 -10.85 2.83
N GLY A 170 8.23 -9.52 2.64
CA GLY A 170 7.68 -8.90 1.42
C GLY A 170 6.15 -8.91 1.33
N MET A 171 5.44 -9.39 2.35
CA MET A 171 4.00 -9.58 2.27
C MET A 171 3.22 -8.27 2.15
N ASP A 172 3.71 -7.17 2.72
CA ASP A 172 3.12 -5.83 2.48
C ASP A 172 3.25 -5.40 1.01
N VAL A 173 4.42 -5.62 0.41
CA VAL A 173 4.67 -5.35 -1.01
C VAL A 173 3.81 -6.25 -1.89
N ALA A 174 3.62 -7.52 -1.53
CA ALA A 174 2.73 -8.45 -2.23
C ALA A 174 1.27 -7.99 -2.20
N ARG A 175 0.79 -7.44 -1.08
CA ARG A 175 -0.55 -6.85 -1.00
C ARG A 175 -0.70 -5.64 -1.92
N LYS A 176 0.30 -4.75 -1.94
CA LYS A 176 0.31 -3.59 -2.85
C LYS A 176 0.35 -4.00 -4.32
N ALA A 177 1.16 -5.02 -4.64
CA ALA A 177 1.22 -5.61 -5.97
C ALA A 177 -0.12 -6.23 -6.38
N LEU A 178 -0.81 -6.93 -5.47
CA LEU A 178 -2.14 -7.49 -5.72
C LEU A 178 -3.17 -6.40 -6.05
N ILE A 179 -3.15 -5.29 -5.31
CA ILE A 179 -4.04 -4.15 -5.55
C ILE A 179 -3.81 -3.60 -6.96
N LEU A 180 -2.56 -3.34 -7.34
CA LEU A 180 -2.20 -2.86 -8.67
C LEU A 180 -2.57 -3.86 -9.77
N ALA A 181 -2.30 -5.17 -9.56
CA ALA A 181 -2.63 -6.21 -10.52
C ALA A 181 -4.15 -6.30 -10.77
N ARG A 182 -4.95 -6.22 -9.70
CA ARG A 182 -6.42 -6.19 -9.80
C ARG A 182 -6.93 -4.91 -10.47
N LEU A 183 -6.27 -3.78 -10.22
CA LEU A 183 -6.56 -2.51 -10.89
C LEU A 183 -6.34 -2.60 -12.42
N LEU A 184 -5.35 -3.37 -12.86
CA LEU A 184 -5.14 -3.71 -14.28
C LEU A 184 -6.16 -4.74 -14.82
N GLY A 185 -7.19 -5.10 -14.06
CA GLY A 185 -8.23 -6.04 -14.45
C GLY A 185 -7.88 -7.52 -14.24
N ARG A 186 -6.78 -7.85 -13.55
CA ARG A 186 -6.40 -9.26 -13.30
C ARG A 186 -7.24 -9.86 -12.19
N ARG A 187 -7.76 -11.07 -12.43
CA ARG A 187 -8.50 -11.86 -11.43
C ARG A 187 -7.58 -12.87 -10.74
N ILE A 188 -6.77 -12.37 -9.80
CA ILE A 188 -5.82 -13.18 -9.01
C ILE A 188 -6.03 -12.99 -7.50
N ASN A 189 -5.48 -13.90 -6.71
CA ASN A 189 -5.38 -13.86 -5.25
C ASN A 189 -3.93 -13.71 -4.81
N LEU A 190 -3.73 -13.49 -3.51
CA LEU A 190 -2.40 -13.28 -2.92
C LEU A 190 -1.47 -14.48 -3.13
N ASN A 191 -2.02 -15.71 -3.10
CA ASN A 191 -1.26 -16.95 -3.31
C ASN A 191 -0.81 -17.15 -4.77
N ASP A 192 -1.36 -16.39 -5.71
CA ASP A 192 -0.93 -16.42 -7.12
C ASP A 192 0.30 -15.53 -7.35
N ILE A 193 0.71 -14.74 -6.36
CA ILE A 193 1.89 -13.87 -6.42
C ILE A 193 3.10 -14.67 -5.93
N LYS A 194 4.15 -14.71 -6.74
CA LYS A 194 5.44 -15.25 -6.29
C LYS A 194 6.11 -14.23 -5.38
N VAL A 195 6.31 -14.59 -4.11
CA VAL A 195 6.97 -13.73 -3.12
C VAL A 195 8.30 -14.37 -2.72
N ASP A 196 9.39 -13.62 -2.87
CA ASP A 196 10.73 -14.01 -2.46
C ASP A 196 11.11 -13.23 -1.19
N SER A 197 11.13 -13.91 -0.04
CA SER A 197 11.47 -13.31 1.25
C SER A 197 12.95 -12.94 1.33
N LEU A 198 13.30 -11.93 2.13
CA LEU A 198 14.70 -11.57 2.41
C LEU A 198 15.36 -12.46 3.47
N TYR A 199 14.64 -13.47 3.98
CA TYR A 199 15.15 -14.50 4.85
C TYR A 199 14.65 -15.87 4.36
N PRO A 200 15.44 -16.94 4.52
CA PRO A 200 15.03 -18.29 4.16
C PRO A 200 14.12 -18.88 5.24
N ASP A 201 13.39 -19.96 4.93
CA ASP A 201 12.35 -20.52 5.80
C ASP A 201 12.88 -20.96 7.19
N GLU A 202 14.16 -21.31 7.29
CA GLU A 202 14.83 -21.67 8.56
C GLU A 202 14.89 -20.49 9.54
N LEU A 203 14.81 -19.26 9.04
CA LEU A 203 14.77 -18.02 9.84
C LEU A 203 13.35 -17.51 10.07
N GLY A 204 12.33 -18.20 9.54
CA GLY A 204 10.94 -17.80 9.61
C GLY A 204 10.34 -17.86 11.02
N PRO A 205 9.16 -17.25 11.21
CA PRO A 205 8.46 -17.20 12.50
C PRO A 205 8.06 -18.58 13.05
N ASN A 206 7.92 -19.58 12.18
CA ASN A 206 7.62 -20.96 12.58
C ASN A 206 8.86 -21.74 13.04
N SER A 207 10.07 -21.22 12.78
CA SER A 207 11.34 -21.94 12.95
C SER A 207 12.13 -21.42 14.15
N MET A 208 12.03 -20.12 14.47
CA MET A 208 12.77 -19.52 15.59
C MET A 208 12.07 -18.30 16.18
N SER A 209 12.45 -17.93 17.41
CA SER A 209 11.96 -16.72 18.06
C SER A 209 12.47 -15.44 17.39
N THR A 210 11.78 -14.32 17.58
CA THR A 210 12.23 -13.01 17.06
C THR A 210 13.59 -12.61 17.66
N GLU A 211 13.86 -13.01 18.90
CA GLU A 211 15.13 -12.72 19.58
C GLU A 211 16.29 -13.54 19.00
N ASP A 212 16.07 -14.83 18.73
CA ASP A 212 17.09 -15.68 18.08
C ASP A 212 17.35 -15.23 16.64
N PHE A 213 16.28 -14.84 15.92
CA PHE A 213 16.37 -14.28 14.57
C PHE A 213 17.31 -13.06 14.54
N LEU A 214 17.12 -12.13 15.47
CA LEU A 214 17.90 -10.90 15.54
C LEU A 214 19.32 -11.11 16.05
N SER A 215 19.51 -11.97 17.05
CA SER A 215 20.80 -12.15 17.72
C SER A 215 21.77 -13.05 16.96
N SER A 216 21.27 -14.09 16.29
CA SER A 216 22.10 -15.12 15.64
C SER A 216 21.67 -15.42 14.21
N GLY A 217 20.37 -15.49 13.93
CA GLY A 217 19.82 -15.92 12.64
C GLY A 217 20.27 -15.06 11.46
N LEU A 218 20.11 -13.74 11.55
CA LEU A 218 20.43 -12.80 10.46
C LEU A 218 21.90 -12.86 9.97
N SER A 219 22.84 -13.19 10.85
CA SER A 219 24.26 -13.25 10.49
C SER A 219 24.57 -14.35 9.46
N SER A 220 23.74 -15.40 9.40
CA SER A 220 23.91 -16.52 8.49
C SER A 220 23.73 -16.13 7.01
N VAL A 221 22.97 -15.08 6.72
CA VAL A 221 22.66 -14.63 5.34
C VAL A 221 23.54 -13.48 4.86
N ASP A 222 24.40 -12.92 5.72
CA ASP A 222 25.23 -11.75 5.38
C ASP A 222 26.14 -11.99 4.17
N ARG A 223 26.78 -13.16 4.11
CA ARG A 223 27.66 -13.54 3.00
C ARG A 223 26.89 -13.58 1.68
N ASP A 224 25.71 -14.20 1.68
CA ASP A 224 24.88 -14.36 0.48
C ASP A 224 24.44 -13.00 -0.06
N PHE A 225 24.01 -12.07 0.81
CA PHE A 225 23.67 -10.71 0.40
C PHE A 225 24.87 -9.95 -0.18
N GLN A 226 26.04 -10.03 0.47
CA GLN A 226 27.26 -9.41 -0.05
C GLN A 226 27.66 -9.96 -1.42
N GLU A 227 27.51 -11.27 -1.62
CA GLU A 227 27.77 -11.91 -2.91
C GLU A 227 26.79 -11.44 -4.00
N LYS A 228 25.49 -11.39 -3.69
CA LYS A 228 24.47 -10.87 -4.60
C LYS A 228 24.72 -9.41 -4.97
N VAL A 229 25.03 -8.54 -4.00
CA VAL A 229 25.34 -7.12 -4.25
C VAL A 229 26.57 -6.97 -5.12
N ARG A 230 27.65 -7.72 -4.84
CA ARG A 230 28.87 -7.69 -5.63
C ARG A 230 28.62 -8.14 -7.06
N ALA A 231 27.86 -9.22 -7.25
CA ALA A 231 27.50 -9.74 -8.56
C ALA A 231 26.67 -8.74 -9.39
N ALA A 232 25.72 -8.04 -8.76
CA ALA A 232 24.95 -6.97 -9.41
C ALA A 232 25.85 -5.78 -9.78
N SER A 233 26.71 -5.35 -8.85
CA SER A 233 27.62 -4.21 -9.04
C SER A 233 28.60 -4.43 -10.20
N LEU A 234 29.15 -5.64 -10.35
CA LEU A 234 30.02 -6.01 -11.48
C LEU A 234 29.33 -5.88 -12.86
N LYS A 235 28.00 -5.88 -12.89
CA LYS A 235 27.18 -5.69 -14.11
C LYS A 235 26.69 -4.24 -14.28
N GLY A 236 27.15 -3.30 -13.44
CA GLY A 236 26.62 -1.92 -13.42
C GLY A 236 25.19 -1.82 -12.88
N LYS A 237 24.76 -2.79 -12.07
CA LYS A 237 23.41 -2.87 -11.51
C LYS A 237 23.41 -2.77 -9.99
N VAL A 238 22.23 -2.54 -9.42
CA VAL A 238 21.96 -2.53 -7.98
C VAL A 238 20.82 -3.48 -7.66
N LEU A 239 20.75 -3.95 -6.41
CA LEU A 239 19.65 -4.78 -5.94
C LEU A 239 18.58 -3.91 -5.29
N ARG A 240 17.33 -4.10 -5.71
CA ARG A 240 16.15 -3.49 -5.09
C ARG A 240 15.11 -4.56 -4.82
N TYR A 241 14.42 -4.39 -3.70
CA TYR A 241 13.22 -5.16 -3.44
C TYR A 241 12.03 -4.48 -4.10
N VAL A 242 11.43 -5.14 -5.08
CA VAL A 242 10.37 -4.56 -5.91
C VAL A 242 9.22 -5.53 -6.14
N CYS A 243 8.05 -5.00 -6.43
CA CYS A 243 7.02 -5.73 -7.15
C CYS A 243 7.20 -5.55 -8.67
N MET A 244 6.88 -6.60 -9.43
CA MET A 244 6.89 -6.59 -10.89
C MET A 244 5.59 -7.22 -11.40
N ILE A 245 4.87 -6.46 -12.23
CA ILE A 245 3.58 -6.84 -12.79
C ILE A 245 3.70 -6.75 -14.31
N GLU A 246 3.70 -7.89 -15.01
CA GLU A 246 3.91 -7.95 -16.47
C GLU A 246 3.12 -9.11 -17.08
N GLY A 247 2.31 -8.88 -18.11
CA GLY A 247 1.50 -9.95 -18.71
C GLY A 247 0.59 -10.68 -17.71
N SER A 248 0.85 -11.96 -17.42
CA SER A 248 0.20 -12.73 -16.34
C SER A 248 1.03 -12.80 -15.06
N ARG A 249 2.31 -12.43 -15.12
CA ARG A 249 3.29 -12.53 -14.05
C ARG A 249 3.09 -11.41 -13.02
N CYS A 250 3.04 -11.79 -11.75
CA CYS A 250 3.04 -10.88 -10.61
C CYS A 250 4.02 -11.44 -9.58
N GLU A 251 5.13 -10.75 -9.36
CA GLU A 251 6.19 -11.21 -8.45
C GLU A 251 6.67 -10.09 -7.55
N VAL A 252 7.17 -10.47 -6.39
CA VAL A 252 7.76 -9.59 -5.39
C VAL A 252 9.07 -10.21 -4.93
N GLY A 253 10.15 -9.45 -4.98
CA GLY A 253 11.47 -9.98 -4.61
C GLY A 253 12.62 -9.06 -4.98
N LEU A 254 13.84 -9.57 -4.78
CA LEU A 254 15.05 -8.89 -5.21
C LEU A 254 15.20 -8.90 -6.73
N GLN A 255 15.45 -7.74 -7.32
CA GLN A 255 15.72 -7.57 -8.74
C GLN A 255 17.02 -6.79 -8.95
N GLU A 256 17.80 -7.20 -9.96
CA GLU A 256 18.96 -6.45 -10.44
C GLU A 256 18.50 -5.36 -11.42
N LEU A 257 18.62 -4.09 -11.03
CA LEU A 257 18.19 -2.94 -11.84
C LEU A 257 19.40 -2.10 -12.26
N PRO A 258 19.40 -1.49 -13.46
CA PRO A 258 20.47 -0.58 -13.87
C PRO A 258 20.65 0.54 -12.84
N LYS A 259 21.91 0.82 -12.45
CA LYS A 259 22.20 1.81 -11.41
C LYS A 259 21.64 3.20 -11.70
N ASP A 260 21.57 3.57 -12.98
CA ASP A 260 21.10 4.88 -13.45
C ASP A 260 19.58 4.93 -13.72
N SER A 261 18.85 3.81 -13.56
CA SER A 261 17.38 3.82 -13.67
C SER A 261 16.73 4.60 -12.52
N PRO A 262 15.46 5.04 -12.64
CA PRO A 262 14.74 5.66 -11.53
C PRO A 262 14.77 4.80 -10.25
N LEU A 263 14.44 3.51 -10.35
CA LEU A 263 14.54 2.57 -9.22
C LEU A 263 15.99 2.32 -8.76
N GLY A 264 16.96 2.33 -9.68
CA GLY A 264 18.38 2.15 -9.35
C GLY A 264 18.96 3.31 -8.53
N ARG A 265 18.49 4.53 -8.80
CA ARG A 265 18.88 5.75 -8.07
C ARG A 265 18.17 5.94 -6.74
N LEU A 266 17.24 5.05 -6.38
CA LEU A 266 16.55 5.10 -5.10
C LEU A 266 17.55 5.06 -3.93
N ARG A 267 17.29 5.92 -2.94
CA ARG A 267 18.03 6.01 -1.68
C ARG A 267 17.05 6.14 -0.53
N GLY A 268 17.39 5.55 0.62
CA GLY A 268 16.58 5.65 1.83
C GLY A 268 15.24 4.94 1.69
N SER A 269 14.18 5.55 2.24
CA SER A 269 12.86 4.95 2.42
C SER A 269 11.79 5.45 1.45
N ASP A 270 12.20 6.14 0.38
CA ASP A 270 11.26 6.58 -0.66
C ASP A 270 10.64 5.38 -1.38
N ASN A 271 9.39 5.53 -1.80
CA ASN A 271 8.77 4.63 -2.76
C ASN A 271 8.94 5.20 -4.17
N VAL A 272 9.10 4.29 -5.14
CA VAL A 272 9.15 4.60 -6.56
C VAL A 272 8.29 3.61 -7.32
N VAL A 273 7.48 4.09 -8.25
CA VAL A 273 6.70 3.28 -9.19
C VAL A 273 7.00 3.73 -10.60
N GLU A 274 7.39 2.78 -11.46
CA GLU A 274 7.53 2.95 -12.90
C GLU A 274 6.34 2.27 -13.59
N ILE A 275 5.59 3.05 -14.38
CA ILE A 275 4.42 2.60 -15.13
C ILE A 275 4.73 2.69 -16.62
N TYR A 276 4.71 1.54 -17.29
CA TYR A 276 4.95 1.42 -18.72
C TYR A 276 3.64 1.10 -19.45
N SER A 277 3.32 1.94 -20.42
CA SER A 277 2.15 1.80 -21.28
C SER A 277 2.53 1.96 -22.74
N ARG A 278 1.57 1.83 -23.66
CA ARG A 278 1.84 2.08 -25.09
C ARG A 278 2.39 3.49 -25.33
N CYS A 279 1.87 4.51 -24.62
CA CYS A 279 2.37 5.88 -24.75
C CYS A 279 3.68 6.15 -23.95
N TYR A 280 3.92 5.40 -22.88
CA TYR A 280 5.10 5.51 -22.00
C TYR A 280 6.03 4.30 -22.12
N LYS A 281 6.36 3.92 -23.37
CA LYS A 281 7.11 2.69 -23.65
C LYS A 281 8.61 2.80 -23.32
N ASP A 282 9.25 3.85 -23.84
CA ASP A 282 10.70 4.03 -23.73
C ASP A 282 11.10 4.83 -22.48
N SER A 283 10.20 5.70 -22.02
CA SER A 283 10.33 6.45 -20.78
C SER A 283 9.07 6.25 -19.95
N PRO A 284 9.12 5.45 -18.87
CA PRO A 284 7.95 5.18 -18.05
C PRO A 284 7.46 6.46 -17.36
N LEU A 285 6.19 6.45 -16.96
CA LEU A 285 5.72 7.40 -15.95
C LEU A 285 6.33 6.98 -14.61
N VAL A 286 7.10 7.89 -13.99
CA VAL A 286 7.77 7.65 -12.70
C VAL A 286 7.08 8.49 -11.63
N ILE A 287 6.65 7.83 -10.56
CA ILE A 287 6.09 8.47 -9.37
C ILE A 287 7.02 8.14 -8.20
N GLN A 288 7.55 9.18 -7.53
CA GLN A 288 8.49 9.03 -6.42
C GLN A 288 8.11 9.95 -5.26
N GLY A 289 8.30 9.44 -4.04
CA GLY A 289 8.33 10.24 -2.81
C GLY A 289 8.17 9.38 -1.58
N ALA A 290 7.87 10.01 -0.43
CA ALA A 290 7.71 9.32 0.83
C ALA A 290 6.61 8.25 0.76
N GLY A 291 7.00 6.99 0.97
CA GLY A 291 6.12 5.82 0.84
C GLY A 291 5.31 5.44 2.08
N ALA A 292 5.53 6.16 3.18
CA ALA A 292 4.92 5.99 4.49
C ALA A 292 4.91 7.34 5.22
N GLY A 293 4.23 7.38 6.37
CA GLY A 293 4.11 8.57 7.21
C GLY A 293 2.66 8.93 7.47
N ASN A 294 2.37 9.39 8.69
CA ASN A 294 1.01 9.71 9.12
C ASN A 294 0.41 10.84 8.29
N ASP A 295 1.15 11.95 8.15
CA ASP A 295 0.65 13.13 7.43
C ASP A 295 0.49 12.86 5.93
N THR A 296 1.43 12.15 5.30
CA THR A 296 1.34 11.81 3.87
C THR A 296 0.18 10.85 3.59
N THR A 297 -0.02 9.85 4.43
CA THR A 297 -1.13 8.89 4.30
C THR A 297 -2.47 9.57 4.53
N ALA A 298 -2.56 10.44 5.55
CA ALA A 298 -3.77 11.21 5.85
C ALA A 298 -4.12 12.19 4.72
N ALA A 299 -3.12 12.84 4.12
CA ALA A 299 -3.31 13.69 2.95
C ALA A 299 -3.87 12.91 1.76
N GLY A 300 -3.38 11.70 1.50
CA GLY A 300 -3.94 10.81 0.47
C GLY A 300 -5.39 10.41 0.73
N VAL A 301 -5.73 10.07 1.99
CA VAL A 301 -7.12 9.77 2.39
C VAL A 301 -8.02 10.98 2.21
N LEU A 302 -7.54 12.18 2.56
CA LEU A 302 -8.31 13.40 2.38
C LEU A 302 -8.52 13.73 0.90
N ALA A 303 -7.50 13.54 0.06
CA ALA A 303 -7.62 13.69 -1.39
C ALA A 303 -8.68 12.74 -1.95
N ASP A 304 -8.68 11.47 -1.52
CA ASP A 304 -9.70 10.48 -1.91
C ASP A 304 -11.13 10.90 -1.50
N ILE A 305 -11.29 11.53 -0.33
CA ILE A 305 -12.60 12.07 0.11
C ILE A 305 -13.06 13.20 -0.80
N ILE A 306 -12.14 14.12 -1.16
CA ILE A 306 -12.43 15.26 -2.03
C ILE A 306 -12.75 14.79 -3.45
N ASP A 307 -12.02 13.83 -3.99
CA ASP A 307 -12.24 13.24 -5.32
C ASP A 307 -13.61 12.57 -5.49
N LEU A 308 -14.27 12.20 -4.39
CA LEU A 308 -15.62 11.66 -4.39
C LEU A 308 -16.69 12.76 -4.41
N GLN A 309 -16.36 14.00 -4.06
CA GLN A 309 -17.31 15.12 -4.03
C GLN A 309 -17.97 15.33 -5.40
N ASP A 310 -17.22 15.16 -6.49
CA ASP A 310 -17.71 15.32 -7.87
C ASP A 310 -18.83 14.33 -8.26
N LEU A 311 -19.08 13.31 -7.45
CA LEU A 311 -20.18 12.36 -7.66
C LEU A 311 -21.53 12.88 -7.19
N PHE A 312 -21.54 13.94 -6.38
CA PHE A 312 -22.74 14.46 -5.69
C PHE A 312 -23.16 15.85 -6.20
N GLN A 313 -22.60 16.29 -7.34
CA GLN A 313 -23.00 17.53 -8.03
C GLN A 313 -24.32 17.39 -8.79
#